data_AF-A0A269PJR8-F1
#
_entry.id   AF-A0A269PJR8-F1
#
_cell.length_a   1.000
_cell.length_b   1.000
_cell.length_c   1.000
_cell.angle_alpha   90.00
_cell.angle_beta   90.00
_cell.angle_gamma   90.00
#
_symmetry.space_group_name_H-M   'P 1'
#
loop_
_entity.id
_entity.type
_entity.pdbx_description
1 polymer ?
#
loop_
_entity_poly.entity_id
_entity_poly.type
_entity_poly.pdbx_seq_one_letter_code
_entity_poly.pdbx_strand_id
1 'polypeptide(L)'
;GKVHIEWDPKATVTPLGQLPFFIQFLKLGKRFEPWVEECPLAYQSNNASATRDILGSIFLSVLSGHTRYAHIGSLIHDTVNKQLLGMSKVVSDDTVRRALHNIDENDGLTWLESHLFSSYEPLLNVPWILDSDVTVKPLYGHQEAAVKGYNPH
;
A
#
# COMPACT_ATOMS: atom_id res chain seq x y z
N GLY A 1 -16.66 0.54 12.17
CA GLY A 1 -18.09 0.39 11.79
C GLY A 1 -18.34 -1.03 11.36
N LYS A 2 -19.54 -1.56 11.60
CA LYS A 2 -19.94 -2.91 11.16
C LYS A 2 -20.45 -2.78 9.72
N VAL A 3 -19.75 -3.39 8.76
CA VAL A 3 -20.17 -3.40 7.35
C VAL A 3 -20.88 -4.71 7.09
N HIS A 4 -22.11 -4.63 6.60
CA HIS A 4 -22.90 -5.78 6.17
C HIS A 4 -22.61 -6.03 4.70
N ILE A 5 -22.13 -7.22 4.37
CA ILE A 5 -21.76 -7.61 3.00
C ILE A 5 -22.66 -8.77 2.61
N GLU A 6 -23.49 -8.56 1.59
CA GLU A 6 -24.31 -9.61 0.99
C GLU A 6 -23.82 -9.90 -0.42
N TRP A 7 -23.72 -11.18 -0.75
CA TRP A 7 -23.40 -11.62 -2.10
C TRP A 7 -24.66 -11.57 -2.96
N ASP A 8 -24.66 -10.70 -3.97
CA ASP A 8 -25.68 -10.71 -5.02
C ASP A 8 -25.17 -11.54 -6.21
N PRO A 9 -25.73 -12.73 -6.48
CA PRO A 9 -25.31 -13.58 -7.59
C PRO A 9 -25.64 -13.00 -8.97
N LYS A 10 -26.43 -11.92 -9.06
CA LYS A 10 -26.80 -11.25 -10.31
C LYS A 10 -26.03 -9.95 -10.56
N ALA A 11 -25.30 -9.45 -9.56
CA ALA A 11 -24.51 -8.23 -9.70
C ALA A 11 -23.18 -8.50 -10.41
N THR A 12 -22.79 -7.59 -11.30
CA THR A 12 -21.45 -7.63 -11.89
C THR A 12 -20.41 -7.47 -10.78
N VAL A 13 -19.45 -8.39 -10.70
CA VAL A 13 -18.35 -8.31 -9.71
C VAL A 13 -17.61 -7.00 -9.93
N THR A 14 -17.68 -6.09 -8.96
CA THR A 14 -16.86 -4.89 -8.97
C THR A 14 -15.41 -5.31 -8.66
N PRO A 15 -14.39 -4.78 -9.38
CA PRO A 15 -12.99 -5.13 -9.14
C PRO A 15 -12.54 -4.94 -7.68
N LEU A 16 -13.20 -4.03 -6.95
CA LEU A 16 -12.95 -3.72 -5.55
C LEU A 16 -13.96 -4.35 -4.58
N GLY A 17 -14.88 -5.21 -5.05
CA GLY A 17 -15.92 -5.81 -4.19
C GLY A 17 -15.36 -6.72 -3.08
N GLN A 18 -14.15 -7.24 -3.25
CA GLN A 18 -13.47 -8.08 -2.26
C GLN A 18 -12.57 -7.28 -1.29
N LEU A 19 -12.33 -5.99 -1.56
CA LEU A 19 -11.47 -5.14 -0.74
C LEU A 19 -11.88 -5.11 0.74
N PRO A 20 -13.18 -5.08 1.10
CA PRO A 20 -13.58 -5.11 2.51
C PRO A 20 -13.10 -6.33 3.28
N PHE A 21 -13.09 -7.51 2.65
CA PHE A 21 -12.58 -8.74 3.26
C PHE A 21 -11.06 -8.70 3.43
N PHE A 22 -10.35 -8.16 2.44
CA PHE A 22 -8.91 -7.97 2.53
C PHE A 22 -8.53 -6.96 3.63
N ILE A 23 -9.27 -5.85 3.74
CA ILE A 23 -9.08 -4.85 4.81
C ILE A 23 -9.34 -5.47 6.19
N GLN A 24 -10.38 -6.31 6.32
CA GLN A 24 -10.63 -7.09 7.54
C GLN A 24 -9.44 -8.00 7.89
N PHE A 25 -8.92 -8.74 6.92
CA PHE A 25 -7.72 -9.56 7.10
C PHE A 25 -6.53 -8.72 7.61
N LEU A 26 -6.27 -7.57 7.02
CA LEU A 26 -5.18 -6.69 7.45
C LEU A 26 -5.35 -6.18 8.89
N LYS A 27 -6.59 -5.86 9.28
CA LYS A 27 -6.89 -5.40 10.64
C LYS A 27 -6.70 -6.51 11.67
N LEU A 28 -7.25 -7.70 11.39
CA LEU A 28 -7.12 -8.85 12.28
C LEU A 28 -5.68 -9.33 12.39
N GLY A 29 -4.93 -9.29 11.28
CA GLY A 29 -3.52 -9.64 11.23
C GLY A 29 -2.56 -8.54 11.69
N LYS A 30 -3.07 -7.39 12.14
CA LYS A 30 -2.28 -6.20 12.53
C LYS A 30 -1.23 -5.82 11.48
N ARG A 31 -1.63 -5.80 10.21
CA ARG A 31 -0.73 -5.48 9.08
C ARG A 31 -0.85 -4.05 8.57
N PHE A 32 -1.99 -3.40 8.80
CA PHE A 32 -2.20 -2.02 8.37
C PHE A 32 -1.91 -1.01 9.48
N GLU A 33 -2.51 -1.17 10.66
CA GLU A 33 -2.34 -0.25 11.79
C GLU A 33 -0.86 -0.02 12.19
N PRO A 34 -0.05 -1.05 12.52
CA PRO A 34 1.35 -0.84 12.89
C PRO A 34 2.17 -0.21 11.76
N TRP A 35 1.92 -0.61 10.52
CA TRP A 35 2.56 -0.02 9.35
C TRP A 35 2.33 1.49 9.24
N VAL A 36 1.12 1.94 9.57
CA VAL A 36 0.78 3.37 9.59
C VAL A 36 1.40 4.10 10.79
N GLU A 37 1.39 3.48 11.97
CA GLU A 37 1.86 4.08 13.22
C GLU A 37 3.38 4.23 13.28
N GLU A 38 4.11 3.27 12.73
CA GLU A 38 5.58 3.22 12.73
C GLU A 38 6.20 3.90 11.50
N CYS A 39 5.38 4.48 10.63
CA CYS A 39 5.86 5.19 9.45
C CYS A 39 6.73 6.39 9.86
N PRO A 40 7.98 6.52 9.36
CA PRO A 40 8.95 7.55 9.78
C PRO A 40 8.63 8.97 9.24
N LEU A 41 7.41 9.14 8.74
CA LEU A 41 6.98 10.30 8.00
C LEU A 41 6.68 11.45 8.96
N ALA A 42 7.54 12.46 8.95
CA ALA A 42 7.44 13.61 9.84
C ALA A 42 7.18 14.91 9.04
N TYR A 43 6.19 15.69 9.49
CA TYR A 43 6.00 17.06 9.02
C TYR A 43 5.50 17.96 10.16
N GLN A 44 5.82 19.25 10.07
CA GLN A 44 5.47 20.25 11.08
C GLN A 44 4.35 21.21 10.63
N SER A 45 3.52 20.84 9.64
CA SER A 45 2.50 21.73 9.08
C SER A 45 1.10 21.44 9.61
N ASN A 46 0.37 22.48 10.01
CA ASN A 46 -1.05 22.40 10.40
C ASN A 46 -1.98 21.94 9.25
N ASN A 47 -1.54 22.05 8.00
CA ASN A 47 -2.27 21.59 6.83
C ASN A 47 -1.78 20.24 6.29
N ALA A 48 -0.89 19.56 7.02
CA ALA A 48 -0.40 18.25 6.64
C ALA A 48 -1.57 17.23 6.64
N SER A 49 -1.60 16.37 5.62
CA SER A 49 -2.52 15.24 5.63
C SER A 49 -2.00 14.18 6.58
N ALA A 50 -2.92 13.45 7.23
CA ALA A 50 -2.54 12.39 8.15
C ALA A 50 -1.75 11.30 7.41
N THR A 51 -0.75 10.72 8.09
CA THR A 51 0.05 9.59 7.57
C THR A 51 -0.86 8.46 7.08
N ARG A 52 -1.93 8.16 7.82
CA ARG A 52 -2.96 7.19 7.43
C ARG A 52 -3.63 7.50 6.09
N ASP A 53 -3.96 8.76 5.83
CA ASP A 53 -4.61 9.16 4.57
C ASP A 53 -3.65 9.00 3.39
N ILE A 54 -2.36 9.29 3.60
CA ILE A 54 -1.32 9.17 2.57
C ILE A 54 -1.06 7.71 2.25
N LEU A 55 -0.73 6.91 3.27
CA LEU A 55 -0.44 5.49 3.11
C LEU A 55 -1.66 4.71 2.62
N GLY A 56 -2.84 5.02 3.15
CA GLY A 56 -4.10 4.45 2.69
C GLY A 56 -4.41 4.78 1.23
N SER A 57 -4.09 6.00 0.76
CA SER A 57 -4.28 6.36 -0.65
C SER A 57 -3.35 5.59 -1.58
N ILE A 58 -2.08 5.42 -1.19
CA ILE A 58 -1.12 4.58 -1.92
C ILE A 58 -1.63 3.14 -1.98
N PHE A 59 -2.03 2.60 -0.83
CA PHE A 59 -2.52 1.23 -0.69
C PHE A 59 -3.75 0.96 -1.57
N LEU A 60 -4.77 1.83 -1.51
CA LEU A 60 -5.96 1.69 -2.36
C LEU A 60 -5.63 1.82 -3.85
N SER A 61 -4.67 2.67 -4.22
CA SER A 61 -4.22 2.82 -5.61
C SER A 61 -3.56 1.55 -6.13
N VAL A 62 -2.69 0.92 -5.32
CA VAL A 62 -2.05 -0.36 -5.68
C VAL A 62 -3.10 -1.45 -5.86
N LEU A 63 -4.07 -1.56 -4.95
CA LEU A 63 -5.12 -2.58 -5.06
C LEU A 63 -6.11 -2.32 -6.20
N SER A 64 -6.23 -1.07 -6.64
CA SER A 64 -7.01 -0.71 -7.83
C SER A 64 -6.25 -0.99 -9.14
N GLY A 65 -5.06 -1.60 -9.06
CA GLY A 65 -4.25 -1.94 -10.23
C GLY A 65 -3.57 -0.74 -10.87
N HIS A 66 -3.48 0.39 -10.18
CA HIS A 66 -2.83 1.57 -10.73
C HIS A 66 -1.31 1.40 -10.79
N THR A 67 -0.74 1.76 -11.92
CA THR A 67 0.72 1.71 -12.18
C THR A 67 1.36 3.10 -12.16
N ARG A 68 0.58 4.17 -11.96
CA ARG A 68 1.05 5.57 -11.96
C ARG A 68 0.39 6.35 -10.82
N TYR A 69 1.15 7.24 -10.17
CA TYR A 69 0.64 8.10 -9.08
C TYR A 69 -0.56 8.95 -9.52
N ALA A 70 -0.54 9.51 -10.74
CA ALA A 70 -1.61 10.34 -11.27
C ALA A 70 -3.01 9.67 -11.26
N HIS A 71 -3.07 8.33 -11.20
CA HIS A 71 -4.34 7.61 -11.16
C HIS A 71 -5.00 7.61 -9.77
N ILE A 72 -4.28 7.99 -8.70
CA ILE A 72 -4.83 8.10 -7.34
C ILE A 72 -6.07 9.00 -7.32
N GLY A 73 -6.10 10.06 -8.16
CA GLY A 73 -7.23 10.99 -8.25
C GLY A 73 -8.58 10.33 -8.56
N SER A 74 -8.59 9.17 -9.23
CA SER A 74 -9.83 8.42 -9.50
C SER A 74 -10.50 7.87 -8.21
N LEU A 75 -9.76 7.74 -7.11
CA LEU A 75 -10.22 7.18 -5.84
C LEU A 75 -10.78 8.22 -4.87
N ILE A 76 -10.75 9.51 -5.22
CA ILE A 76 -11.17 10.61 -4.33
C ILE A 76 -12.61 10.41 -3.81
N HIS A 77 -13.49 9.86 -4.64
CA HIS A 77 -14.91 9.65 -4.33
C HIS A 77 -15.21 8.30 -3.66
N ASP A 78 -14.21 7.43 -3.43
CA ASP A 78 -14.42 6.14 -2.77
C ASP A 78 -14.71 6.36 -1.29
N THR A 79 -15.96 6.30 -0.85
CA THR A 79 -16.32 6.55 0.56
C THR A 79 -16.20 5.31 1.44
N VAL A 80 -16.46 4.12 0.87
CA VAL A 80 -16.55 2.86 1.62
C VAL A 80 -15.17 2.41 2.09
N ASN A 81 -14.19 2.34 1.17
CA ASN A 81 -12.87 1.80 1.52
C ASN A 81 -12.08 2.77 2.40
N LYS A 82 -12.28 4.09 2.23
CA LYS A 82 -11.72 5.12 3.12
C LYS A 82 -12.16 4.90 4.57
N GLN A 83 -13.47 4.77 4.80
CA GLN A 83 -14.00 4.54 6.15
C GLN A 83 -13.54 3.20 6.73
N LEU A 84 -13.46 2.17 5.90
CA LEU A 84 -12.96 0.85 6.31
C LEU A 84 -11.50 0.89 6.75
N LEU A 85 -10.65 1.72 6.14
CA LEU A 85 -9.24 1.92 6.54
C LEU A 85 -9.06 2.97 7.64
N GLY A 86 -10.15 3.60 8.12
CA GLY A 86 -10.08 4.68 9.11
C GLY A 86 -9.48 5.96 8.55
N MET A 87 -9.49 6.14 7.23
CA MET A 87 -9.03 7.35 6.54
C MET A 87 -10.09 8.44 6.62
N SER A 88 -9.65 9.69 6.70
CA SER A 88 -10.51 10.87 6.57
C SER A 88 -10.77 11.21 5.10
N LYS A 89 -9.78 11.00 4.23
CA LYS A 89 -9.84 11.33 2.80
C LYS A 89 -8.81 10.52 2.00
N VAL A 90 -9.06 10.41 0.70
CA VAL A 90 -8.02 10.05 -0.28
C VAL A 90 -7.32 11.36 -0.67
N VAL A 91 -6.00 11.37 -0.58
CA VAL A 91 -5.17 12.54 -0.92
C VAL A 91 -4.82 12.55 -2.41
N SER A 92 -4.41 13.70 -2.92
CA SER A 92 -3.91 13.81 -4.30
C SER A 92 -2.56 13.10 -4.46
N ASP A 93 -2.24 12.76 -5.70
CA ASP A 93 -0.94 12.21 -6.10
C ASP A 93 0.22 13.15 -5.76
N ASP A 94 0.04 14.46 -5.95
CA ASP A 94 1.02 15.47 -5.51
C ASP A 94 1.28 15.44 -4.00
N THR A 95 0.24 15.24 -3.20
CA THR A 95 0.37 15.14 -1.74
C THR A 95 1.17 13.89 -1.37
N VAL A 96 0.86 12.77 -2.00
CA VAL A 96 1.59 11.50 -1.82
C VAL A 96 3.07 11.65 -2.19
N ARG A 97 3.36 12.23 -3.36
CA ARG A 97 4.74 12.41 -3.82
C ARG A 97 5.57 13.27 -2.86
N ARG A 98 5.01 14.40 -2.39
CA ARG A 98 5.70 15.27 -1.43
C ARG A 98 5.92 14.56 -0.09
N ALA A 99 4.95 13.78 0.35
CA ALA A 99 5.07 13.03 1.59
C ALA A 99 6.17 11.97 1.51
N LEU A 100 6.20 11.16 0.45
CA LEU A 100 7.25 10.16 0.24
C LEU A 100 8.64 10.79 0.13
N HIS A 101 8.75 11.96 -0.50
CA HIS A 101 10.02 12.70 -0.58
C HIS A 101 10.52 13.19 0.80
N ASN A 102 9.64 13.33 1.79
CA ASN A 102 10.01 13.78 3.14
C ASN A 102 10.40 12.62 4.07
N ILE A 103 10.30 11.38 3.61
CA ILE A 103 10.80 10.21 4.34
C ILE A 103 12.31 10.13 4.11
N ASP A 104 13.09 10.07 5.18
CA ASP A 104 14.51 9.70 5.06
C ASP A 104 14.62 8.30 4.45
N GLU A 105 15.55 8.13 3.52
CA GLU A 105 15.66 6.89 2.75
C GLU A 105 16.00 5.68 3.64
N ASN A 106 16.91 5.84 4.60
CA ASN A 106 17.31 4.73 5.47
C ASN A 106 16.21 4.37 6.47
N ASP A 107 15.54 5.38 7.03
CA ASP A 107 14.41 5.16 7.92
C ASP A 107 13.25 4.50 7.15
N GLY A 108 12.99 4.94 5.93
CA GLY A 108 11.98 4.37 5.04
C GLY A 108 12.28 2.91 4.67
N LEU A 109 13.52 2.59 4.32
CA LEU A 109 13.95 1.21 4.05
C LEU A 109 13.78 0.33 5.28
N THR A 110 14.29 0.76 6.43
CA THR A 110 14.19 0.02 7.69
C THR A 110 12.73 -0.26 8.06
N TRP A 111 11.86 0.74 7.93
CA TRP A 111 10.43 0.61 8.16
C TRP A 111 9.78 -0.40 7.22
N LEU A 112 10.01 -0.28 5.91
CA LEU A 112 9.42 -1.20 4.92
C LEU A 112 9.93 -2.63 5.08
N GLU A 113 11.23 -2.82 5.30
CA GLU A 113 11.84 -4.14 5.51
C GLU A 113 11.30 -4.82 6.78
N SER A 114 11.21 -4.07 7.89
CA SER A 114 10.65 -4.58 9.15
C SER A 114 9.22 -5.09 8.96
N HIS A 115 8.35 -4.29 8.34
CA HIS A 115 6.96 -4.71 8.12
C HIS A 115 6.85 -5.85 7.11
N LEU A 116 7.68 -5.86 6.05
CA LEU A 116 7.73 -6.96 5.08
C LEU A 116 8.17 -8.25 5.77
N PHE A 117 9.24 -8.23 6.55
CA PHE A 117 9.74 -9.39 7.31
C PHE A 117 8.67 -9.92 8.27
N SER A 118 8.04 -9.02 9.04
CA SER A 118 6.98 -9.38 9.98
C SER A 118 5.81 -10.12 9.30
N SER A 119 5.57 -9.87 8.01
CA SER A 119 4.44 -10.44 7.25
C SER A 119 4.56 -11.95 7.05
N TYR A 120 5.80 -12.45 6.89
CA TYR A 120 6.06 -13.87 6.60
C TYR A 120 6.89 -14.57 7.67
N GLU A 121 7.59 -13.86 8.55
CA GLU A 121 8.41 -14.45 9.62
C GLU A 121 7.66 -15.55 10.41
N PRO A 122 6.38 -15.39 10.83
CA PRO A 122 5.68 -16.45 11.54
C PRO A 122 5.54 -17.76 10.74
N LEU A 123 5.49 -17.69 9.41
CA LEU A 123 5.38 -18.85 8.52
C LEU A 123 6.68 -19.66 8.47
N LEU A 124 7.81 -19.06 8.84
CA LEU A 124 9.10 -19.76 8.88
C LEU A 124 9.19 -20.75 10.05
N ASN A 125 8.28 -20.68 11.03
CA ASN A 125 8.23 -21.56 12.19
C ASN A 125 7.42 -22.86 11.98
N VAL A 126 6.82 -23.05 10.81
CA VAL A 126 6.10 -24.28 10.42
C VAL A 126 6.76 -24.88 9.19
N PRO A 127 6.60 -26.17 8.85
CA PRO A 127 7.14 -26.71 7.60
C PRO A 127 6.64 -25.91 6.38
N TRP A 128 7.57 -25.43 5.55
CA TRP A 128 7.28 -24.57 4.40
C TRP A 128 8.08 -25.04 3.17
N ILE A 129 7.60 -24.65 1.99
CA ILE A 129 8.30 -24.83 0.71
C ILE A 129 8.63 -23.44 0.19
N LEU A 130 9.91 -23.20 -0.13
CA LEU A 130 10.30 -21.98 -0.84
C LEU A 130 10.05 -22.17 -2.33
N ASP A 131 9.20 -21.34 -2.89
CA ASP A 131 9.21 -21.09 -4.34
C ASP A 131 9.79 -19.70 -4.57
N SER A 132 10.78 -19.60 -5.45
CA SER A 132 11.51 -18.36 -5.71
C SER A 132 11.72 -18.22 -7.21
N ASP A 133 11.05 -17.24 -7.79
CA ASP A 133 11.25 -16.81 -9.17
C ASP A 133 11.92 -15.43 -9.23
N VAL A 134 12.66 -15.17 -10.31
CA VAL A 134 13.24 -13.86 -10.57
C VAL A 134 12.42 -13.18 -11.65
N THR A 135 11.81 -12.05 -11.31
CA THR A 135 11.08 -11.21 -12.27
C THR A 135 11.86 -9.93 -12.56
N VAL A 136 12.09 -9.64 -13.84
CA VAL A 136 12.65 -8.34 -14.27
C VAL A 136 11.52 -7.31 -14.33
N LYS A 137 11.59 -6.27 -13.50
CA LYS A 137 10.70 -5.10 -13.60
C LYS A 137 11.43 -3.97 -14.33
N PRO A 138 11.19 -3.76 -15.63
CA PRO A 138 11.81 -2.66 -16.36
C PRO A 138 11.30 -1.33 -15.79
N LEU A 139 12.22 -0.58 -15.18
CA LEU A 139 11.97 0.80 -14.80
C LEU A 139 12.33 1.67 -16.00
N TYR A 140 11.39 2.50 -16.45
CA TYR A 140 11.59 3.44 -17.55
C TYR A 140 11.80 4.85 -16.98
N GLY A 141 12.82 5.57 -17.45
CA GLY A 141 13.12 6.93 -17.02
C GLY A 141 14.62 7.18 -16.86
N HIS A 142 14.98 8.37 -16.37
CA HIS A 142 16.34 8.68 -15.97
C HIS A 142 16.57 8.13 -14.56
N GLN A 143 17.36 7.07 -14.45
CA GLN A 143 17.72 6.45 -13.17
C GLN A 143 19.18 6.79 -12.87
N GLU A 144 19.42 7.49 -11.77
CA GLU A 144 20.76 7.61 -11.21
C GLU A 144 21.17 6.21 -10.71
N ALA A 145 22.35 5.74 -11.13
CA ALA A 145 22.93 4.43 -10.77
C ALA A 145 22.33 3.14 -11.40
N ALA A 146 21.50 3.20 -12.45
CA ALA A 146 21.10 2.01 -13.19
C ALA A 146 22.26 1.40 -13.99
N VAL A 147 23.03 0.50 -13.37
CA VAL A 147 24.01 -0.34 -14.06
C VAL A 147 23.23 -1.44 -14.79
N LYS A 148 23.51 -1.66 -16.09
CA LYS A 148 22.92 -2.78 -16.85
C LYS A 148 23.18 -4.10 -16.09
N GLY A 149 22.14 -4.71 -15.55
CA GLY A 149 22.22 -6.07 -15.00
C GLY A 149 22.52 -7.08 -16.10
N TYR A 150 23.39 -8.05 -15.82
CA TYR A 150 23.71 -9.13 -16.74
C TYR A 150 22.51 -10.08 -16.85
N ASN A 151 21.98 -10.25 -18.06
CA ASN A 151 20.96 -11.25 -18.35
C ASN A 151 21.65 -12.49 -18.94
N PRO A 152 21.72 -13.63 -18.22
CA PRO A 152 22.21 -14.85 -18.82
C PRO A 152 21.18 -15.32 -19.86
N HIS A 153 21.57 -15.26 -21.13
CA HIS A 153 20.84 -15.85 -22.26
C HIS A 153 20.95 -17.37 -22.27
#